data_AF-B8KRB2-F1
#
_entry.id   AF-B8KRB2-F1
#
_cell.length_a   1.000
_cell.length_b   1.000
_cell.length_c   1.000
_cell.angle_alpha   90.00
_cell.angle_beta   90.00
_cell.angle_gamma   90.00
#
_symmetry.space_group_name_H-M   'P 1'
#
loop_
_entity.id
_entity.type
_entity.pdbx_description
1 polymer ?
#
loop_
_entity_poly.entity_id
_entity_poly.type
_entity_poly.pdbx_seq_one_letter_code
_entity_poly.pdbx_strand_id
1 'polypeptide(L)'
;MPAVVYGTDKEPTSITLIRKDFEKMLEAETFYTAIIDIDVEGTHESVILKDLQRHPAKGFPMHADFLRINADTELKVAIPIHFMNEDTCVGVKVNGGVIQRQETDIEVSCLPRNIPEYIEVDMAALDIGDSIHLTDVTLPEGVVSTALEFGELTDLMIVSVVAPRMEAEIEEEDAAAAEDAAEDTDSGDDAEESTEDGED
;
A
#
# COMPACT_ATOMS: atom_id res chain seq x y z
N MET A 1 -0.22 -2.56 24.76
CA MET A 1 -0.92 -2.67 23.47
C MET A 1 -1.59 -4.03 23.44
N PRO A 2 -2.91 -4.10 23.25
CA PRO A 2 -3.61 -5.39 23.14
C PRO A 2 -3.12 -6.16 21.91
N ALA A 3 -3.07 -7.48 22.03
CA ALA A 3 -2.81 -8.39 20.92
C ALA A 3 -3.50 -9.72 21.17
N VAL A 4 -3.67 -10.52 20.11
CA VAL A 4 -4.29 -11.85 20.19
C VAL A 4 -3.38 -12.87 19.53
N VAL A 5 -3.17 -14.00 20.19
CA VAL A 5 -2.50 -15.17 19.63
C VAL A 5 -3.55 -16.23 19.32
N TYR A 6 -3.64 -16.67 18.08
CA TYR A 6 -4.62 -17.68 17.64
C TYR A 6 -4.04 -18.63 16.59
N GLY A 7 -4.85 -19.57 16.13
CA GLY A 7 -4.46 -20.55 15.12
C GLY A 7 -4.00 -21.86 15.73
N THR A 8 -3.69 -22.83 14.87
CA THR A 8 -3.58 -24.26 15.23
C THR A 8 -4.84 -24.76 15.98
N ASP A 9 -4.77 -25.90 16.67
CA ASP A 9 -5.89 -26.49 17.40
C ASP A 9 -6.02 -25.97 18.85
N LYS A 10 -5.50 -24.77 19.14
CA LYS A 10 -5.54 -24.13 20.46
C LYS A 10 -6.56 -22.98 20.50
N GLU A 11 -7.11 -22.73 21.68
CA GLU A 11 -7.99 -21.58 21.89
C GLU A 11 -7.22 -20.25 21.69
N PRO A 12 -7.86 -19.21 21.14
CA PRO A 12 -7.29 -17.87 21.06
C PRO A 12 -6.95 -17.31 22.44
N THR A 13 -5.81 -16.64 22.56
CA THR A 13 -5.33 -16.08 23.81
C THR A 13 -5.09 -14.58 23.66
N SER A 14 -5.78 -13.78 24.46
CA SER A 14 -5.56 -12.32 24.49
C SER A 14 -4.35 -12.01 25.37
N ILE A 15 -3.42 -11.24 24.82
CA ILE A 15 -2.18 -10.83 25.50
C ILE A 15 -2.03 -9.30 25.48
N THR A 16 -1.13 -8.79 26.31
CA THR A 16 -0.77 -7.36 26.31
C THR A 16 0.72 -7.22 26.12
N LEU A 17 1.11 -6.46 25.10
CA LEU A 17 2.50 -6.17 24.75
C LEU A 17 2.94 -4.79 25.24
N ILE A 18 4.23 -4.67 25.56
CA ILE A 18 4.88 -3.38 25.79
C ILE A 18 5.03 -2.70 24.44
N ARG A 19 4.25 -1.61 24.24
CA ARG A 19 4.16 -0.92 22.95
C ARG A 19 5.53 -0.44 22.44
N LYS A 20 6.37 0.11 23.32
CA LYS A 20 7.69 0.65 22.96
C LYS A 20 8.61 -0.42 22.36
N ASP A 21 8.62 -1.61 22.98
CA ASP A 21 9.48 -2.70 22.52
C ASP A 21 8.96 -3.24 21.19
N PHE A 22 7.63 -3.37 21.06
CA PHE A 22 6.99 -3.78 19.82
C PHE A 22 7.20 -2.78 18.67
N GLU A 23 7.09 -1.47 18.93
CA GLU A 23 7.40 -0.41 17.95
C GLU A 23 8.84 -0.55 17.44
N LYS A 24 9.79 -0.83 18.33
CA LYS A 24 11.18 -1.06 17.94
C LYS A 24 11.36 -2.30 17.07
N MET A 25 10.59 -3.36 17.31
CA MET A 25 10.62 -4.56 16.47
C MET A 25 10.03 -4.29 15.08
N LEU A 26 8.96 -3.49 15.01
CA LEU A 26 8.32 -3.07 13.75
C LEU A 26 9.21 -2.18 12.87
N GLU A 27 10.29 -1.61 13.40
CA GLU A 27 11.29 -0.87 12.62
C GLU A 27 12.09 -1.81 11.69
N ALA A 28 12.19 -3.10 12.04
CA ALA A 28 12.79 -4.11 11.17
C ALA A 28 11.73 -4.65 10.20
N GLU A 29 11.93 -4.45 8.90
CA GLU A 29 11.00 -4.93 7.87
C GLU A 29 10.87 -6.46 7.87
N THR A 30 11.94 -7.18 8.23
CA THR A 30 11.91 -8.63 8.38
C THR A 30 10.95 -9.10 9.47
N PHE A 31 10.51 -8.24 10.37
CA PHE A 31 9.59 -8.61 11.44
C PHE A 31 8.21 -9.04 10.93
N TYR A 32 7.76 -8.54 9.77
CA TYR A 32 6.47 -8.93 9.18
C TYR A 32 6.47 -10.37 8.66
N THR A 33 7.64 -10.87 8.24
CA THR A 33 7.83 -12.21 7.66
C THR A 33 8.54 -13.18 8.61
N ALA A 34 9.05 -12.69 9.74
CA ALA A 34 9.76 -13.51 10.73
C ALA A 34 8.82 -14.37 11.59
N ILE A 35 9.27 -15.60 11.86
CA ILE A 35 8.72 -16.44 12.92
C ILE A 35 9.35 -15.98 14.24
N ILE A 36 8.51 -15.65 15.20
CA ILE A 36 8.89 -15.07 16.49
C ILE A 36 8.37 -15.97 17.61
N ASP A 37 9.14 -16.12 18.68
CA ASP A 37 8.65 -16.77 19.88
C ASP A 37 8.05 -15.74 20.84
N ILE A 38 6.76 -15.90 21.16
CA ILE A 38 6.08 -15.13 22.20
C ILE A 38 6.03 -15.96 23.47
N ASP A 39 6.42 -15.34 24.60
CA ASP A 39 6.21 -15.90 25.93
C ASP A 39 4.83 -15.50 26.44
N VAL A 40 3.96 -16.51 26.62
CA VAL A 40 2.65 -16.38 27.24
C VAL A 40 2.66 -17.15 28.55
N GLU A 41 2.74 -16.42 29.67
CA GLU A 41 2.71 -16.98 31.03
C GLU A 41 3.78 -18.08 31.30
N GLY A 42 4.96 -17.94 30.70
CA GLY A 42 6.08 -18.90 30.82
C GLY A 42 6.07 -19.99 29.75
N THR A 43 5.12 -19.97 28.81
CA THR A 43 5.07 -20.88 27.67
C THR A 43 5.49 -20.15 26.40
N HIS A 44 6.51 -20.65 25.71
CA HIS A 44 6.92 -20.12 24.42
C HIS A 44 6.06 -20.70 23.30
N GLU A 45 5.50 -19.82 22.47
CA GLU A 45 4.75 -20.17 21.27
C GLU A 45 5.38 -19.49 20.05
N SER A 46 5.69 -20.28 19.01
CA SER A 46 6.19 -19.76 17.74
C SER A 46 5.02 -19.24 16.90
N VAL A 47 5.09 -17.96 16.53
CA VAL A 47 4.02 -17.22 15.87
C VAL A 47 4.57 -16.35 14.75
N ILE A 48 3.69 -15.90 13.86
CA ILE A 48 3.97 -14.84 12.88
C ILE A 48 2.98 -13.69 13.08
N LEU A 49 3.41 -12.47 12.78
CA LEU A 49 2.52 -11.32 12.74
C LEU A 49 1.58 -11.45 11.53
N LYS A 50 0.28 -11.60 11.78
CA LYS A 50 -0.72 -11.77 10.72
C LYS A 50 -1.42 -10.47 10.33
N ASP A 51 -1.75 -9.64 11.32
CA ASP A 51 -2.36 -8.33 11.09
C ASP A 51 -1.87 -7.31 12.12
N LEU A 52 -1.79 -6.05 11.70
CA LEU A 52 -1.34 -4.93 12.50
C LEU A 52 -2.24 -3.73 12.28
N GLN A 53 -3.00 -3.38 13.31
CA GLN A 53 -3.83 -2.18 13.28
C GLN A 53 -3.03 -0.99 13.76
N ARG A 54 -2.96 0.05 12.93
CA ARG A 54 -2.28 1.30 13.24
C ARG A 54 -3.26 2.44 13.39
N HIS A 55 -2.91 3.41 14.22
CA HIS A 55 -3.68 4.62 14.37
C HIS A 55 -3.61 5.43 13.06
N PRO A 56 -4.73 5.75 12.39
CA PRO A 56 -4.73 6.31 11.03
C PRO A 56 -3.98 7.64 10.91
N ALA A 57 -4.10 8.53 11.91
CA ALA A 57 -3.43 9.83 11.87
C ALA A 57 -2.02 9.88 12.48
N LYS A 58 -1.67 8.95 13.38
CA LYS A 58 -0.44 9.00 14.19
C LYS A 58 0.51 7.83 13.92
N GLY A 59 0.08 6.84 13.14
CA GLY A 59 0.88 5.70 12.69
C GLY A 59 1.24 4.66 13.76
N PHE A 60 0.95 4.91 15.03
CA PHE A 60 1.35 3.97 16.08
C PHE A 60 0.51 2.70 16.12
N PRO A 61 1.08 1.55 16.54
CA PRO A 61 0.36 0.29 16.59
C PRO A 61 -0.66 0.28 17.75
N MET A 62 -1.88 -0.14 17.45
CA MET A 62 -3.04 -0.19 18.35
C MET A 62 -3.40 -1.62 18.74
N HIS A 63 -3.36 -2.54 17.78
CA HIS A 63 -3.63 -3.96 17.98
C HIS A 63 -2.72 -4.79 17.07
N ALA A 64 -2.35 -5.99 17.52
CA ALA A 64 -1.60 -6.94 16.72
C ALA A 64 -2.21 -8.34 16.82
N ASP A 65 -2.22 -9.04 15.70
CA ASP A 65 -2.75 -10.38 15.55
C ASP A 65 -1.60 -11.32 15.24
N PHE A 66 -1.41 -12.34 16.07
CA PHE A 66 -0.38 -13.34 15.90
C PHE A 66 -0.99 -14.69 15.55
N LEU A 67 -0.50 -15.29 14.48
CA LEU A 67 -0.90 -16.63 14.05
C LEU A 67 0.15 -17.64 14.51
N ARG A 68 -0.28 -18.66 15.25
CA ARG A 68 0.55 -19.80 15.66
C ARG A 68 0.98 -20.60 14.44
N ILE A 69 2.26 -20.91 14.39
CA ILE A 69 2.88 -21.64 13.28
C ILE A 69 2.88 -23.13 13.57
N ASN A 70 2.46 -23.92 12.58
CA ASN A 70 2.76 -25.34 12.51
C ASN A 70 3.72 -25.57 11.34
N ALA A 71 4.85 -26.26 11.59
CA ALA A 71 5.91 -26.49 10.61
C ALA A 71 5.43 -27.19 9.33
N ASP A 72 4.37 -28.00 9.45
CA ASP A 72 3.84 -28.85 8.37
C ASP A 72 2.60 -28.27 7.67
N THR A 73 2.18 -27.05 8.03
CA THR A 73 0.97 -26.42 7.47
C THR A 73 1.34 -25.20 6.66
N GLU A 74 0.80 -25.12 5.43
CA GLU A 74 0.92 -23.93 4.59
C GLU A 74 0.17 -22.76 5.21
N LEU A 75 0.73 -21.56 5.12
CA LEU A 75 0.12 -20.34 5.60
C LEU A 75 0.23 -19.24 4.57
N LYS A 76 -0.69 -18.28 4.69
CA LYS A 76 -0.74 -17.08 3.86
C LYS A 76 -0.07 -15.92 4.57
N VAL A 77 0.96 -15.37 3.94
CA VAL A 77 1.76 -14.25 4.48
C VAL A 77 1.89 -13.18 3.42
N ALA A 78 1.78 -11.92 3.83
CA ALA A 78 2.08 -10.77 2.97
C ALA A 78 3.58 -10.50 3.04
N ILE A 79 4.25 -10.52 1.88
CA ILE A 79 5.70 -10.38 1.77
C ILE A 79 6.03 -9.07 1.06
N PRO A 80 6.89 -8.23 1.66
CA PRO A 80 7.23 -6.94 1.07
C PRO A 80 8.00 -7.10 -0.25
N ILE A 81 7.74 -6.17 -1.17
CA ILE A 81 8.40 -6.09 -2.46
C ILE A 81 9.53 -5.07 -2.40
N HIS A 82 10.73 -5.47 -2.82
CA HIS A 82 11.88 -4.59 -2.95
C HIS A 82 12.12 -4.29 -4.43
N PHE A 83 11.89 -3.04 -4.82
CA PHE A 83 12.10 -2.58 -6.19
C PHE A 83 13.58 -2.25 -6.40
N MET A 84 14.21 -2.98 -7.31
CA MET A 84 15.61 -2.81 -7.66
C MET A 84 15.72 -1.89 -8.88
N ASN A 85 16.81 -1.11 -8.93
CA ASN A 85 17.14 -0.24 -10.07
C ASN A 85 16.10 0.86 -10.37
N GLU A 86 15.37 1.35 -9.36
CA GLU A 86 14.39 2.43 -9.54
C GLU A 86 15.00 3.70 -10.15
N ASP A 87 16.16 4.13 -9.64
CA ASP A 87 16.85 5.34 -10.11
C ASP A 87 17.53 5.19 -11.48
N THR A 88 17.79 3.94 -11.89
CA THR A 88 18.49 3.61 -13.14
C THR A 88 17.55 3.11 -14.23
N CYS A 89 16.28 2.91 -13.91
CA CYS A 89 15.20 2.61 -14.83
C CYS A 89 15.21 3.58 -16.03
N VAL A 90 15.12 3.04 -17.24
CA VAL A 90 15.18 3.82 -18.49
C VAL A 90 14.09 4.90 -18.52
N GLY A 91 12.85 4.51 -18.22
CA GLY A 91 11.70 5.41 -18.23
C GLY A 91 11.83 6.57 -17.23
N VAL A 92 12.46 6.35 -16.08
CA VAL A 92 12.71 7.40 -15.08
C VAL A 92 13.91 8.27 -15.49
N LYS A 93 15.06 7.64 -15.73
CA LYS A 93 16.34 8.34 -15.89
C LYS A 93 16.46 9.06 -17.23
N VAL A 94 15.96 8.48 -18.31
CA VAL A 94 16.07 9.05 -19.66
C VAL A 94 14.87 9.91 -19.97
N ASN A 95 13.67 9.44 -19.62
CA ASN A 95 12.42 10.04 -20.07
C ASN A 95 11.68 10.86 -18.99
N GLY A 96 12.25 10.94 -17.77
CA GLY A 96 11.68 11.74 -16.68
C GLY A 96 10.37 11.17 -16.12
N GLY A 97 10.10 9.88 -16.34
CA GLY A 97 8.94 9.16 -15.86
C GLY A 97 8.87 9.08 -14.33
N VAL A 98 7.68 8.82 -13.82
CA VAL A 98 7.40 8.64 -12.40
C VAL A 98 7.00 7.19 -12.16
N ILE A 99 7.62 6.55 -11.17
CA ILE A 99 7.25 5.21 -10.74
C ILE A 99 5.97 5.30 -9.90
N GLN A 100 4.97 4.52 -10.27
CA GLN A 100 3.77 4.28 -9.49
C GLN A 100 3.80 2.85 -8.99
N ARG A 101 3.87 2.68 -7.67
CA ARG A 101 3.78 1.39 -6.99
C ARG A 101 2.32 1.18 -6.61
N GLN A 102 1.68 0.16 -7.18
CA GLN A 102 0.29 -0.18 -6.87
C GLN A 102 0.23 -1.05 -5.63
N GLU A 103 1.15 -2.00 -5.52
CA GLU A 103 1.26 -2.91 -4.39
C GLU A 103 2.66 -2.81 -3.78
N THR A 104 2.73 -2.81 -2.45
CA THR A 104 3.99 -2.81 -1.68
C THR A 104 4.35 -4.19 -1.15
N ASP A 105 3.40 -5.11 -1.19
CA ASP A 105 3.48 -6.46 -0.66
C ASP A 105 2.63 -7.42 -1.48
N ILE A 106 3.02 -8.69 -1.48
CA ILE A 106 2.32 -9.76 -2.20
C ILE A 106 1.90 -10.81 -1.18
N GLU A 107 0.62 -11.19 -1.19
CA GLU A 107 0.18 -12.36 -0.42
C GLU A 107 0.60 -13.65 -1.11
N VAL A 108 1.34 -14.48 -0.36
CA VAL A 108 1.80 -15.79 -0.82
C VAL A 108 1.41 -16.89 0.15
N SER A 109 1.18 -18.09 -0.39
CA SER A 109 1.02 -19.34 0.33
C SER A 109 2.36 -20.10 0.31
N CYS A 110 2.89 -20.41 1.48
CA CYS A 110 4.10 -21.22 1.61
C CYS A 110 4.18 -21.93 2.96
N LEU A 111 5.08 -22.90 3.08
CA LEU A 111 5.45 -23.49 4.36
C LEU A 111 6.30 -22.52 5.18
N PRO A 112 6.27 -22.57 6.52
CA PRO A 112 7.03 -21.65 7.37
C PRO A 112 8.53 -21.59 7.08
N ARG A 113 9.12 -22.72 6.67
CA ARG A 113 10.54 -22.84 6.28
C ARG A 113 10.92 -22.12 4.98
N ASN A 114 9.93 -21.81 4.15
CA ASN A 114 10.12 -21.24 2.82
C ASN A 114 9.72 -19.77 2.77
N ILE A 115 9.34 -19.14 3.89
CA ILE A 115 8.95 -17.72 3.91
C ILE A 115 10.18 -16.87 3.54
N PRO A 116 10.18 -16.16 2.40
CA PRO A 116 11.24 -15.22 2.09
C PRO A 116 11.08 -13.93 2.90
N GLU A 117 12.18 -13.23 3.13
CA GLU A 117 12.16 -11.94 3.84
C GLU A 117 11.51 -10.85 2.99
N TYR A 118 11.80 -10.83 1.68
CA TYR A 118 11.29 -9.91 0.67
C TYR A 118 11.33 -10.56 -0.72
N ILE A 119 10.66 -9.95 -1.69
CA ILE A 119 10.68 -10.34 -3.11
C ILE A 119 11.30 -9.20 -3.92
N GLU A 120 12.34 -9.49 -4.70
CA GLU A 120 12.99 -8.49 -5.56
C GLU A 120 12.28 -8.35 -6.90
N VAL A 121 12.07 -7.11 -7.33
CA VAL A 121 11.50 -6.77 -8.64
C VAL A 121 12.45 -5.81 -9.35
N ASP A 122 13.05 -6.25 -10.46
CA ASP A 122 13.98 -5.43 -11.25
C ASP A 122 13.23 -4.50 -12.21
N MET A 123 13.48 -3.20 -12.08
CA MET A 123 12.86 -2.16 -12.90
C MET A 123 13.80 -1.55 -13.95
N ALA A 124 15.04 -2.03 -14.07
CA ALA A 124 16.07 -1.38 -14.89
C ALA A 124 15.67 -1.16 -16.35
N ALA A 125 14.94 -2.11 -16.93
CA ALA A 125 14.60 -2.12 -18.36
C ALA A 125 13.26 -1.48 -18.71
N LEU A 126 12.48 -1.01 -17.72
CA LEU A 126 11.16 -0.45 -17.96
C LEU A 126 11.24 0.94 -18.61
N ASP A 127 10.38 1.19 -19.59
CA ASP A 127 10.15 2.50 -20.18
C ASP A 127 8.80 3.10 -19.74
N ILE A 128 8.55 4.35 -20.09
CA ILE A 128 7.27 5.02 -19.84
C ILE A 128 6.14 4.26 -20.56
N GLY A 129 5.12 3.89 -19.78
CA GLY A 129 3.98 3.11 -20.22
C GLY A 129 4.11 1.62 -19.91
N ASP A 130 5.29 1.14 -19.51
CA ASP A 130 5.49 -0.25 -19.11
C ASP A 130 5.01 -0.49 -17.67
N SER A 131 4.55 -1.72 -17.44
CA SER A 131 4.12 -2.24 -16.15
C SER A 131 4.68 -3.63 -15.90
N ILE A 132 4.91 -3.95 -14.63
CA ILE A 132 5.24 -5.30 -14.16
C ILE A 132 3.99 -5.86 -13.50
N HIS A 133 3.58 -7.03 -13.99
CA HIS A 133 2.49 -7.80 -13.43
C HIS A 133 3.01 -8.88 -12.47
N LEU A 134 2.12 -9.43 -11.67
CA LEU A 134 2.43 -10.48 -10.70
C LEU A 134 2.95 -11.75 -11.37
N THR A 135 2.51 -12.01 -12.61
CA THR A 135 3.04 -13.10 -13.45
C THR A 135 4.49 -12.90 -13.88
N ASP A 136 4.99 -11.66 -13.95
CA ASP A 136 6.37 -11.33 -14.32
C ASP A 136 7.34 -11.45 -13.13
N VAL A 137 6.82 -11.54 -11.91
CA VAL A 137 7.64 -11.61 -10.69
C VAL A 137 8.15 -13.02 -10.44
N THR A 138 9.46 -13.13 -10.24
CA THR A 138 10.10 -14.41 -9.93
C THR A 138 9.93 -14.74 -8.45
N LEU A 139 9.08 -15.72 -8.14
CA LEU A 139 8.90 -16.22 -6.79
C LEU A 139 9.93 -17.32 -6.45
N PRO A 140 10.45 -17.35 -5.21
CA PRO A 140 11.39 -18.38 -4.78
C PRO A 140 10.73 -19.77 -4.66
N GLU A 141 11.55 -20.82 -4.60
CA GLU A 141 11.06 -22.20 -4.58
C GLU A 141 10.14 -22.48 -3.39
N GLY A 142 8.97 -23.07 -3.66
CA GLY A 142 7.99 -23.44 -2.64
C GLY A 142 7.17 -22.27 -2.11
N VAL A 143 7.16 -21.14 -2.83
CA VAL A 143 6.27 -19.99 -2.60
C VAL A 143 5.31 -19.87 -3.77
N VAL A 144 4.02 -19.78 -3.48
CA VAL A 144 2.96 -19.63 -4.48
C VAL A 144 2.19 -18.36 -4.19
N SER A 145 1.96 -17.51 -5.19
CA SER A 145 1.10 -16.35 -5.01
C SER A 145 -0.36 -16.77 -4.86
N THR A 146 -1.04 -16.28 -3.81
CA THR A 146 -2.45 -16.60 -3.57
C THR A 146 -3.38 -16.01 -4.63
N ALA A 147 -2.99 -14.90 -5.26
CA ALA A 147 -3.76 -14.31 -6.34
C ALA A 147 -3.70 -15.18 -7.61
N LEU A 148 -2.53 -15.70 -7.96
CA LEU A 148 -2.35 -16.53 -9.17
C LEU A 148 -2.96 -17.94 -9.03
N GLU A 149 -3.22 -18.42 -7.80
CA GLU A 149 -3.92 -19.69 -7.56
C GLU A 149 -5.32 -19.74 -8.20
N PHE A 150 -5.98 -18.59 -8.37
CA PHE A 150 -7.33 -18.50 -8.97
C PHE A 150 -7.32 -18.33 -10.50
N GLY A 151 -6.13 -18.35 -11.13
CA GLY A 151 -5.94 -18.28 -12.58
C GLY A 151 -5.40 -16.93 -13.08
N GLU A 152 -5.20 -16.81 -14.39
CA GLU A 152 -4.61 -15.60 -15.02
C GLU A 152 -5.52 -14.35 -14.95
N LEU A 153 -6.80 -14.50 -14.59
CA LEU A 153 -7.74 -13.38 -14.47
C LEU A 153 -7.48 -12.50 -13.24
N THR A 154 -6.64 -12.96 -12.31
CA THR A 154 -6.25 -12.27 -11.07
C THR A 154 -4.80 -11.79 -11.11
N ASP A 155 -4.27 -11.58 -12.32
CA ASP A 155 -2.94 -11.00 -12.50
C ASP A 155 -2.93 -9.51 -12.15
N LEU A 156 -2.39 -9.20 -10.96
CA LEU A 156 -2.33 -7.86 -10.42
C LEU A 156 -1.14 -7.11 -11.01
N MET A 157 -1.33 -5.84 -11.37
CA MET A 157 -0.22 -4.95 -11.68
C MET A 157 0.45 -4.50 -10.38
N ILE A 158 1.76 -4.67 -10.28
CA ILE A 158 2.53 -4.35 -9.06
C ILE A 158 3.14 -2.96 -9.13
N VAL A 159 3.74 -2.64 -10.28
CA VAL A 159 4.42 -1.37 -10.51
C VAL A 159 4.29 -0.95 -11.98
N SER A 160 4.20 0.35 -12.22
CA SER A 160 4.21 0.93 -13.57
C SER A 160 5.02 2.21 -13.63
N VAL A 161 5.58 2.53 -14.80
CA VAL A 161 6.25 3.81 -15.05
C VAL A 161 5.34 4.70 -15.90
N VAL A 162 4.98 5.87 -15.39
CA VAL A 162 4.08 6.80 -16.09
C VAL A 162 4.80 8.07 -16.50
N ALA A 163 4.28 8.74 -17.54
CA ALA A 163 4.79 10.04 -17.94
C ALA A 163 4.55 11.09 -16.84
N PRO A 164 5.49 12.01 -16.61
CA PRO A 164 5.26 13.10 -15.67
C PRO A 164 4.09 13.94 -16.17
N ARG A 165 3.15 14.23 -15.27
CA ARG A 165 2.04 15.12 -15.58
C ARG A 165 2.59 16.55 -15.64
N MET A 166 2.77 17.09 -16.84
CA MET A 166 2.96 18.54 -16.98
C MET A 166 1.65 19.22 -16.57
N GLU A 167 1.69 20.00 -15.49
CA GLU A 167 0.78 21.14 -15.39
C GLU A 167 1.13 22.03 -16.58
N ALA A 168 0.28 22.00 -17.61
CA ALA A 168 0.35 23.03 -18.63
C ALA A 168 0.08 24.36 -17.91
N GLU A 169 1.12 25.19 -17.79
CA GLU A 169 0.96 26.61 -17.54
C GLU A 169 -0.10 27.10 -18.53
N ILE A 170 -1.21 27.58 -17.98
CA ILE A 170 -2.26 28.25 -18.74
C ILE A 170 -1.72 29.64 -19.07
N GLU A 171 -0.72 29.72 -19.93
CA GLU A 171 -0.27 30.96 -20.55
C GLU A 171 -0.47 30.84 -22.06
N GLU A 172 -1.69 31.12 -22.51
CA GLU A 172 -2.02 31.82 -23.76
C GLU A 172 -3.53 31.75 -24.02
N GLU A 173 -4.28 32.74 -23.51
CA GLU A 173 -5.50 33.21 -24.19
C GLU A 173 -5.73 34.71 -23.86
N ASP A 174 -4.72 35.53 -24.16
CA ASP A 174 -4.86 36.99 -24.31
C ASP A 174 -4.54 37.34 -25.77
N ALA A 175 -5.50 37.11 -26.67
CA ALA A 175 -5.58 37.76 -28.00
C ALA A 175 -6.77 37.26 -28.85
N ALA A 176 -8.03 37.41 -28.41
CA ALA A 176 -9.19 37.44 -29.34
C ALA A 176 -10.52 37.82 -28.66
N ALA A 177 -10.67 39.06 -28.18
CA ALA A 177 -12.00 39.63 -27.92
C ALA A 177 -11.95 41.17 -27.82
N ALA A 178 -11.43 41.82 -28.85
CA ALA A 178 -11.66 43.23 -29.10
C ALA A 178 -12.37 43.34 -30.45
N GLU A 179 -13.70 43.17 -30.44
CA GLU A 179 -14.67 43.70 -31.43
C GLU A 179 -16.06 43.11 -31.12
N ASP A 180 -16.74 43.66 -30.10
CA ASP A 180 -18.18 43.97 -30.17
C ASP A 180 -18.58 44.81 -28.95
N ALA A 181 -18.48 46.14 -29.09
CA ALA A 181 -18.91 47.10 -28.08
C ALA A 181 -19.48 48.35 -28.77
N ALA A 182 -20.75 48.26 -29.18
CA ALA A 182 -21.70 49.33 -29.53
C ALA A 182 -22.94 48.61 -30.11
N GLU A 183 -24.19 48.70 -29.67
CA GLU A 183 -24.99 49.63 -28.87
C GLU A 183 -26.15 48.78 -28.27
N ASP A 184 -26.63 49.08 -27.07
CA ASP A 184 -27.89 49.83 -26.91
C ASP A 184 -28.28 49.94 -25.43
N THR A 185 -28.72 51.15 -25.11
CA THR A 185 -29.10 51.68 -23.81
C THR A 185 -30.56 51.40 -23.49
N ASP A 186 -30.86 51.31 -22.19
CA ASP A 186 -31.95 52.02 -21.48
C ASP A 186 -32.94 51.17 -20.65
N SER A 187 -33.05 51.63 -19.39
CA SER A 187 -34.18 51.65 -18.45
C SER A 187 -34.83 50.36 -17.92
N GLY A 188 -34.90 50.30 -16.59
CA GLY A 188 -35.94 49.59 -15.86
C GLY A 188 -35.67 49.42 -14.37
N ASP A 189 -36.07 50.43 -13.60
CA ASP A 189 -36.20 50.58 -12.14
C ASP A 189 -36.98 49.45 -11.40
N ASP A 190 -37.01 49.56 -10.06
CA ASP A 190 -37.87 48.88 -9.04
C ASP A 190 -37.24 47.63 -8.36
N ALA A 191 -36.63 47.67 -7.17
CA ALA A 191 -37.04 48.06 -5.80
C ALA A 191 -37.63 46.91 -4.93
N GLU A 192 -37.15 46.89 -3.67
CA GLU A 192 -37.69 46.30 -2.42
C GLU A 192 -37.83 44.76 -2.30
N GLU A 193 -37.08 44.11 -1.41
CA GLU A 193 -37.20 43.97 0.06
C GLU A 193 -37.95 42.68 0.47
N SER A 194 -37.29 41.82 1.26
CA SER A 194 -37.83 40.86 2.25
C SER A 194 -36.62 40.19 2.92
N THR A 195 -36.20 40.57 4.13
CA THR A 195 -36.54 39.94 5.43
C THR A 195 -36.27 38.41 5.43
N GLU A 196 -35.60 37.78 6.40
CA GLU A 196 -35.55 38.04 7.84
C GLU A 196 -34.38 37.25 8.46
N ASP A 197 -33.70 37.90 9.39
CA ASP A 197 -32.83 37.35 10.42
C ASP A 197 -33.52 36.27 11.27
N GLY A 198 -32.72 35.36 11.83
CA GLY A 198 -33.18 34.37 12.81
C GLY A 198 -32.03 33.66 13.51
N GLU A 199 -31.35 34.36 14.42
CA GLU A 199 -30.53 33.79 15.51
C GLU A 199 -31.18 34.15 16.86
N ASP A 200 -31.20 33.14 17.76
CA ASP A 200 -31.33 33.17 19.23
C ASP A 200 -32.54 33.86 19.91
#